data_AF-A0A495YWU5-F1
#
_entry.id   AF-A0A495YWU5-F1
#
_cell.length_a   1.000
_cell.length_b   1.000
_cell.length_c   1.000
_cell.angle_alpha   90.00
_cell.angle_beta   90.00
_cell.angle_gamma   90.00
#
_symmetry.space_group_name_H-M   'P 1'
#
loop_
_entity.id
_entity.type
_entity.pdbx_description
1 polymer ?
#
loop_
_entity_poly.entity_id
_entity_poly.type
_entity_poly.pdbx_seq_one_letter_code
_entity_poly.pdbx_strand_id
1 'polypeptide(L)'
;MSKFDLSNLNMLYLQQLPSHFITKAIKASFIDEPIWQMRDAVEVIKAIEQTQFAITNVYVYAFKDGVPIVPSEAVYDFEIEELPLNYPWHQILKKSSDMTMDFVKRFQFLASGSLHGQEAAFSFWAFNEEVYRRFQKYSDKVEAQEKQ
;
A
#
# COMPACT_ATOMS: atom_id res chain seq x y z
N MET A 1 -8.58 -22.21 1.68
CA MET A 1 -8.31 -20.80 1.34
C MET A 1 -7.20 -20.76 0.30
N SER A 2 -7.43 -20.08 -0.82
CA SER A 2 -6.39 -19.82 -1.83
C SER A 2 -5.28 -18.98 -1.18
N LYS A 3 -4.02 -19.40 -1.30
CA LYS A 3 -2.87 -18.71 -0.72
C LYS A 3 -2.50 -17.51 -1.62
N PHE A 4 -2.10 -16.39 -1.02
CA PHE A 4 -1.52 -15.25 -1.74
C PHE A 4 -0.16 -15.65 -2.33
N ASP A 5 0.18 -15.15 -3.52
CA ASP A 5 1.53 -15.28 -4.04
C ASP A 5 2.49 -14.31 -3.32
N LEU A 6 3.13 -14.83 -2.28
CA LEU A 6 4.13 -14.09 -1.50
C LEU A 6 5.48 -13.98 -2.22
N SER A 7 5.62 -14.52 -3.43
CA SER A 7 6.82 -14.34 -4.27
C SER A 7 6.77 -13.05 -5.09
N ASN A 8 5.61 -12.39 -5.17
CA ASN A 8 5.47 -11.08 -5.77
C ASN A 8 6.33 -10.05 -5.02
N LEU A 9 7.24 -9.38 -5.73
CA LEU A 9 8.14 -8.38 -5.16
C LEU A 9 7.40 -7.24 -4.46
N ASN A 10 6.21 -6.86 -4.96
CA ASN A 10 5.36 -5.83 -4.38
C ASN A 10 4.75 -6.25 -3.04
N MET A 11 4.80 -7.55 -2.72
CA MET A 11 4.17 -8.17 -1.55
C MET A 11 5.18 -8.75 -0.55
N LEU A 12 6.48 -8.52 -0.74
CA LEU A 12 7.52 -9.02 0.17
C LEU A 12 7.37 -8.48 1.59
N TYR A 13 6.83 -7.27 1.73
CA TYR A 13 6.56 -6.66 3.04
C TYR A 13 5.62 -7.52 3.90
N LEU A 14 4.72 -8.30 3.27
CA LEU A 14 3.81 -9.22 3.98
C LEU A 14 4.53 -10.28 4.79
N GLN A 15 5.72 -10.71 4.33
CA GLN A 15 6.51 -11.72 5.02
C GLN A 15 7.04 -11.20 6.37
N GLN A 16 7.10 -9.88 6.53
CA GLN A 16 7.54 -9.21 7.76
C GLN A 16 6.36 -8.86 8.69
N LEU A 17 5.12 -8.96 8.20
CA LEU A 17 3.95 -8.67 9.01
C LEU A 17 3.65 -9.82 9.99
N PRO A 18 3.17 -9.49 11.20
CA PRO A 18 2.59 -10.49 12.08
C PRO A 18 1.51 -11.34 11.37
N SER A 19 1.55 -12.65 11.59
CA SER A 19 0.67 -13.61 10.89
C SER A 19 -0.83 -13.31 11.03
N HIS A 20 -1.23 -12.70 12.16
CA HIS A 20 -2.63 -12.34 12.40
C HIS A 20 -3.18 -11.30 11.41
N PHE A 21 -2.33 -10.43 10.85
CA PHE A 21 -2.76 -9.52 9.78
C PHE A 21 -3.04 -10.25 8.48
N ILE A 22 -2.24 -11.27 8.15
CA ILE A 22 -2.45 -12.08 6.96
C ILE A 22 -3.73 -12.91 7.08
N THR A 23 -4.04 -13.43 8.28
CA THR A 23 -5.28 -14.19 8.49
C THR A 23 -6.54 -13.35 8.41
N LYS A 24 -6.44 -12.04 8.68
CA LYS A 24 -7.56 -11.09 8.57
C LYS A 24 -7.71 -10.51 7.16
N ALA A 25 -6.69 -10.68 6.31
CA ALA A 25 -6.75 -10.22 4.93
C ALA A 25 -7.79 -11.03 4.14
N ILE A 26 -8.53 -10.33 3.29
CA ILE A 26 -9.51 -10.90 2.38
C ILE A 26 -8.82 -11.06 1.01
N LYS A 27 -8.97 -12.24 0.40
CA LYS A 27 -8.52 -12.48 -0.97
C LYS A 27 -9.66 -12.23 -1.94
N ALA A 28 -9.48 -11.28 -2.85
CA ALA A 28 -10.38 -11.09 -3.98
C ALA A 28 -10.03 -12.07 -5.12
N SER A 29 -11.01 -12.38 -5.96
CA SER A 29 -10.81 -13.31 -7.09
C SER A 29 -10.10 -12.68 -8.30
N PHE A 30 -10.12 -11.34 -8.39
CA PHE A 30 -9.61 -10.57 -9.53
C PHE A 30 -8.21 -9.99 -9.31
N ILE A 31 -7.66 -10.11 -8.10
CA ILE A 31 -6.33 -9.60 -7.77
C ILE A 31 -5.69 -10.51 -6.73
N ASP A 32 -4.37 -10.71 -6.84
CA ASP A 32 -3.62 -11.51 -5.88
C ASP A 32 -2.95 -10.64 -4.83
N GLU A 33 -3.79 -9.87 -4.13
CA GLU A 33 -3.37 -8.94 -3.08
C GLU A 33 -4.25 -9.12 -1.83
N PRO A 34 -3.66 -9.01 -0.63
CA PRO A 34 -4.41 -8.96 0.62
C PRO A 34 -5.17 -7.63 0.72
N ILE A 35 -6.45 -7.75 1.03
CA ILE A 35 -7.34 -6.62 1.20
C ILE A 35 -7.78 -6.58 2.67
N TRP A 36 -7.57 -5.45 3.34
CA TRP A 36 -7.97 -5.27 4.74
C TRP A 36 -9.12 -4.29 4.85
N GLN A 37 -10.07 -4.61 5.73
CA GLN A 37 -11.05 -3.62 6.16
C GLN A 37 -10.37 -2.47 6.89
N MET A 38 -11.02 -1.30 6.89
CA MET A 38 -10.54 -0.06 7.52
C MET A 38 -9.84 -0.25 8.88
N ARG A 39 -10.46 -0.98 9.81
CA ARG A 39 -9.90 -1.17 11.16
C ARG A 39 -8.55 -1.87 11.13
N ASP A 40 -8.45 -2.95 10.36
CA ASP A 40 -7.21 -3.72 10.26
C ASP A 40 -6.18 -3.00 9.41
N ALA A 41 -6.61 -2.23 8.40
CA ALA A 41 -5.74 -1.40 7.57
C ALA A 41 -4.91 -0.41 8.40
N VAL A 42 -5.51 0.25 9.40
CA VAL A 42 -4.80 1.16 10.32
C VAL A 42 -3.71 0.43 11.11
N GLU A 43 -4.00 -0.78 11.59
CA GLU A 43 -3.03 -1.60 12.33
C GLU A 43 -1.91 -2.12 11.41
N VAL A 44 -2.25 -2.50 10.17
CA VAL A 44 -1.30 -2.94 9.14
C VAL A 44 -0.34 -1.81 8.78
N ILE A 45 -0.82 -0.58 8.56
CA ILE A 45 0.06 0.57 8.26
C ILE A 45 1.09 0.78 9.37
N LYS A 46 0.64 0.74 10.64
CA LYS A 46 1.56 0.85 11.78
C LYS A 46 2.56 -0.29 11.82
N ALA A 47 2.13 -1.51 11.50
CA ALA A 47 3.03 -2.65 11.43
C ALA A 47 4.07 -2.49 10.31
N ILE A 48 3.66 -2.01 9.13
CA ILE A 48 4.56 -1.71 8.00
C ILE A 48 5.55 -0.60 8.37
N GLU A 49 5.14 0.45 9.08
CA GLU A 49 6.04 1.53 9.55
C GLU A 49 7.17 1.00 10.44
N GLN A 50 6.92 -0.06 11.22
CA GLN A 50 7.95 -0.73 12.02
C GLN A 50 8.88 -1.64 11.21
N THR A 51 8.59 -1.83 9.92
CA THR A 51 9.45 -2.54 8.98
C THR A 51 10.37 -1.58 8.22
N GLN A 52 11.22 -2.11 7.34
CA GLN A 52 12.05 -1.31 6.42
C GLN A 52 11.37 -1.04 5.07
N PHE A 53 10.05 -1.17 4.99
CA PHE A 53 9.26 -0.97 3.76
C PHE A 53 8.43 0.32 3.81
N ALA A 54 8.54 1.15 2.77
CA ALA A 54 7.76 2.37 2.59
C ALA A 54 6.52 2.07 1.75
N ILE A 55 5.35 2.51 2.19
CA ILE A 55 4.10 2.35 1.44
C ILE A 55 4.12 3.30 0.25
N THR A 56 3.90 2.78 -0.95
CA THR A 56 3.86 3.58 -2.20
C THR A 56 2.46 3.73 -2.74
N ASN A 57 1.69 2.64 -2.78
CA ASN A 57 0.36 2.67 -3.37
C ASN A 57 -0.66 2.14 -2.37
N VAL A 58 -1.82 2.79 -2.34
CA VAL A 58 -2.99 2.34 -1.59
C VAL A 58 -4.17 2.28 -2.53
N TYR A 59 -4.74 1.09 -2.64
CA TYR A 59 -5.93 0.86 -3.46
C TYR A 59 -7.16 0.71 -2.58
N VAL A 60 -8.23 1.41 -2.94
CA VAL A 60 -9.51 1.35 -2.21
C VAL A 60 -10.50 0.45 -2.94
N TYR A 61 -11.15 -0.43 -2.18
CA TYR A 61 -12.15 -1.37 -2.65
C TYR A 61 -13.46 -1.18 -1.89
N ALA A 62 -14.59 -1.31 -2.59
CA ALA A 62 -15.90 -1.38 -1.97
C ALA A 62 -16.28 -2.84 -1.70
N PHE A 63 -17.16 -3.10 -0.74
CA PHE A 63 -17.77 -4.43 -0.57
C PHE A 63 -19.15 -4.50 -1.20
N LYS A 64 -19.43 -5.62 -1.85
CA LYS A 64 -20.77 -6.06 -2.22
C LYS A 64 -20.97 -7.48 -1.71
N ASP A 65 -22.00 -7.66 -0.88
CA ASP A 65 -22.35 -8.97 -0.29
C ASP A 65 -21.17 -9.65 0.43
N GLY A 66 -20.34 -8.87 1.12
CA GLY A 66 -19.15 -9.35 1.84
C GLY A 66 -17.94 -9.68 0.96
N VAL A 67 -18.04 -9.43 -0.35
CA VAL A 67 -16.95 -9.65 -1.32
C VAL A 67 -16.39 -8.28 -1.74
N PRO A 68 -15.05 -8.07 -1.68
CA PRO A 68 -14.46 -6.88 -2.27
C PRO A 68 -14.77 -6.86 -3.76
N ILE A 69 -15.23 -5.73 -4.27
CA ILE A 69 -15.44 -5.48 -5.68
C ILE A 69 -14.80 -4.15 -6.05
N VAL A 70 -14.49 -3.97 -7.34
CA VAL A 70 -13.91 -2.73 -7.86
C VAL A 70 -15.04 -1.81 -8.35
N PRO A 71 -15.34 -0.74 -7.61
CA PRO A 71 -15.68 0.54 -8.22
C PRO A 71 -14.64 1.58 -7.79
N SER A 72 -13.85 2.05 -8.76
CA SER A 72 -12.72 2.96 -8.53
C SER A 72 -13.20 4.35 -8.12
N GLU A 73 -12.80 4.83 -6.94
CA GLU A 73 -12.89 6.26 -6.63
C GLU A 73 -11.59 6.87 -6.07
N ALA A 74 -10.65 6.09 -5.52
CA ALA A 74 -9.35 6.63 -5.15
C ALA A 74 -8.23 5.60 -5.09
N VAL A 75 -7.09 6.01 -5.66
CA VAL A 75 -5.77 5.42 -5.42
C VAL A 75 -4.93 6.53 -4.79
N TYR A 76 -4.22 6.21 -3.74
CA TYR A 76 -3.14 7.07 -3.24
C TYR A 76 -1.83 6.53 -3.77
N ASP A 77 -1.07 7.40 -4.43
CA ASP A 77 0.26 7.12 -4.91
C ASP A 77 1.25 8.07 -4.24
N PHE A 78 2.28 7.50 -3.63
CA PHE A 78 3.38 8.21 -3.03
C PHE A 78 4.59 8.05 -3.95
N GLU A 79 4.82 9.09 -4.74
CA GLU A 79 5.89 9.14 -5.73
C GLU A 79 7.24 9.29 -5.02
N ILE A 80 7.81 8.16 -4.59
CA ILE A 80 9.12 8.15 -3.93
C ILE A 80 10.19 8.66 -4.91
N GLU A 81 10.06 8.39 -6.22
CA GLU A 81 10.99 8.86 -7.25
C GLU A 81 11.24 10.36 -7.27
N GLU A 82 10.27 11.18 -6.85
CA GLU A 82 10.42 12.64 -6.78
C GLU A 82 11.34 13.08 -5.62
N LEU A 83 11.62 12.19 -4.66
CA LEU A 83 12.49 12.51 -3.53
C LEU A 83 13.97 12.41 -3.92
N PRO A 84 14.82 13.34 -3.42
CA PRO A 84 16.26 13.28 -3.65
C PRO A 84 16.87 11.91 -3.30
N LEU A 85 17.86 11.47 -4.08
CA LEU A 85 18.61 10.22 -3.84
C LEU A 85 19.18 10.10 -2.42
N ASN A 86 19.56 11.22 -1.82
CA ASN A 86 20.11 11.29 -0.46
C ASN A 86 19.04 11.50 0.63
N TYR A 87 17.75 11.54 0.25
CA TYR A 87 16.67 11.71 1.22
C TYR A 87 16.63 10.50 2.17
N PRO A 88 16.74 10.68 3.50
CA PRO A 88 16.97 9.57 4.41
C PRO A 88 15.80 8.57 4.43
N TRP A 89 16.09 7.27 4.32
CA TRP A 89 15.05 6.23 4.20
C TRP A 89 14.07 6.23 5.38
N HIS A 90 14.55 6.40 6.61
CA HIS A 90 13.69 6.49 7.79
C HIS A 90 12.67 7.64 7.71
N GLN A 91 13.00 8.74 7.02
CA GLN A 91 12.06 9.84 6.78
C GLN A 91 11.04 9.48 5.70
N ILE A 92 11.43 8.71 4.68
CA ILE A 92 10.53 8.15 3.66
C ILE A 92 9.52 7.22 4.31
N LEU A 93 9.98 6.29 5.15
CA LEU A 93 9.12 5.35 5.90
C LEU A 93 8.07 6.10 6.71
N LYS A 94 8.51 7.08 7.50
CA LYS A 94 7.62 7.89 8.33
C LYS A 94 6.63 8.70 7.48
N LYS A 95 7.13 9.44 6.48
CA LYS A 95 6.30 10.30 5.61
C LYS A 95 5.26 9.49 4.85
N SER A 96 5.66 8.38 4.23
CA SER A 96 4.74 7.50 3.50
C SER A 96 3.66 6.91 4.42
N SER A 97 4.04 6.48 5.62
CA SER A 97 3.09 5.94 6.61
C SER A 97 2.11 7.00 7.12
N ASP A 98 2.59 8.20 7.44
CA ASP A 98 1.76 9.33 7.89
C ASP A 98 0.74 9.73 6.81
N MET A 99 1.20 9.89 5.56
CA MET A 99 0.32 10.23 4.43
C MET A 99 -0.68 9.12 4.12
N THR A 100 -0.26 7.86 4.17
CA THR A 100 -1.13 6.70 4.01
C THR A 100 -2.20 6.65 5.09
N MET A 101 -1.81 6.88 6.35
CA MET A 101 -2.73 6.93 7.48
C MET A 101 -3.79 8.02 7.32
N ASP A 102 -3.38 9.21 6.87
CA ASP A 102 -4.28 10.32 6.59
C ASP A 102 -5.24 10.00 5.44
N PHE A 103 -4.75 9.38 4.36
CA PHE A 103 -5.57 8.92 3.25
C PHE A 103 -6.64 7.93 3.71
N VAL A 104 -6.24 6.86 4.41
CA VAL A 104 -7.16 5.84 4.93
C VAL A 104 -8.21 6.45 5.87
N LYS A 105 -7.81 7.36 6.78
CA LYS A 105 -8.75 8.04 7.69
C LYS A 105 -9.75 8.94 6.97
N ARG A 106 -9.43 9.54 5.82
CA ARG A 106 -10.40 10.33 5.05
C ARG A 106 -11.60 9.50 4.60
N PHE A 107 -11.38 8.23 4.27
CA PHE A 107 -12.45 7.29 3.92
C PHE A 107 -13.34 6.91 5.12
N GLN A 108 -12.82 6.99 6.35
CA GLN A 108 -13.64 6.82 7.56
C GLN A 108 -14.68 7.93 7.69
N PHE A 109 -14.29 9.18 7.40
CA PHE A 109 -15.19 10.32 7.45
C PHE A 109 -16.26 10.25 6.35
N LEU A 110 -15.88 9.89 5.12
CA LEU A 110 -16.82 9.76 4.00
C LEU A 110 -17.83 8.63 4.21
N ALA A 111 -17.40 7.47 4.73
CA ALA A 111 -18.30 6.36 5.03
C ALA A 111 -19.34 6.71 6.11
N SER A 112 -18.97 7.54 7.09
CA SER A 112 -19.88 7.99 8.15
C SER A 112 -21.00 8.94 7.67
N GLY A 113 -20.88 9.50 6.46
CA GLY A 113 -21.86 10.41 5.86
C GLY A 113 -22.67 9.83 4.69
N SER A 114 -22.35 8.62 4.19
CA SER A 114 -23.04 8.03 3.04
C SER A 114 -24.23 7.17 3.47
N LEU A 115 -25.44 7.52 3.00
CA LEU A 115 -26.54 6.57 2.87
C LEU A 115 -26.02 5.44 1.98
N HIS A 116 -25.65 4.28 2.51
CA HIS A 116 -25.61 2.94 1.88
C HIS A 116 -24.76 1.91 2.66
N GLY A 117 -24.01 2.32 3.69
CA GLY A 117 -23.37 1.36 4.62
C GLY A 117 -22.27 0.49 3.98
N GLN A 118 -21.62 0.98 2.91
CA GLN A 118 -20.50 0.28 2.29
C GLN A 118 -19.22 0.59 3.05
N GLU A 119 -18.54 -0.46 3.53
CA GLU A 119 -17.22 -0.33 4.14
C GLU A 119 -16.14 -0.23 3.05
N ALA A 120 -15.17 0.66 3.25
CA ALA A 120 -13.97 0.69 2.42
C ALA A 120 -12.96 -0.36 2.89
N ALA A 121 -12.31 -1.01 1.95
CA ALA A 121 -11.14 -1.85 2.20
C ALA A 121 -9.94 -1.40 1.38
N PHE A 122 -8.76 -1.83 1.83
CA PHE A 122 -7.48 -1.31 1.37
C PHE A 122 -6.52 -2.44 1.03
N SER A 123 -5.83 -2.32 -0.10
CA SER A 123 -4.58 -3.02 -0.38
C SER A 123 -3.44 -2.01 -0.34
N PHE A 124 -2.26 -2.49 0.03
CA PHE A 124 -1.05 -1.68 0.15
C PHE A 124 0.04 -2.25 -0.73
N TRP A 125 0.77 -1.41 -1.42
CA TRP A 125 2.07 -1.77 -1.99
C TRP A 125 3.16 -1.07 -1.19
N ALA A 126 4.27 -1.77 -0.98
CA ALA A 126 5.39 -1.20 -0.26
C ALA A 126 6.73 -1.70 -0.79
N PHE A 127 7.70 -0.79 -0.86
CA PHE A 127 9.06 -1.08 -1.33
C PHE A 127 10.07 -0.92 -0.21
N ASN A 128 11.13 -1.72 -0.25
CA ASN A 128 12.29 -1.49 0.62
C ASN A 128 13.31 -0.55 -0.05
N GLU A 129 14.26 -0.06 0.74
CA GLU A 129 15.29 0.86 0.26
C GLU A 129 16.11 0.27 -0.88
N GLU A 130 16.51 -0.99 -0.77
CA GLU A 130 17.42 -1.62 -1.73
C GLU A 130 16.80 -1.68 -3.13
N VAL A 131 15.55 -2.14 -3.23
CA VAL A 131 14.81 -2.22 -4.49
C VAL A 131 14.58 -0.83 -5.04
N TYR A 132 14.13 0.10 -4.20
CA TYR A 132 13.86 1.48 -4.62
C TYR A 132 15.12 2.18 -5.16
N ARG A 133 16.24 2.14 -4.43
CA ARG A 133 17.49 2.80 -4.85
C ARG A 133 18.07 2.19 -6.12
N ARG A 134 17.80 0.91 -6.42
CA ARG A 134 18.18 0.28 -7.69
C ARG A 134 17.36 0.84 -8.85
N PHE A 135 16.05 1.02 -8.68
CA PHE A 135 15.18 1.65 -9.68
C PHE A 135 15.59 3.10 -9.94
N GLN A 136 15.77 3.92 -8.91
CA GLN A 136 16.14 5.33 -9.06
C GLN A 136 17.46 5.49 -9.84
N LYS A 137 18.49 4.72 -9.49
CA LYS A 137 19.79 4.71 -10.21
C LYS A 137 19.68 4.27 -11.67
N TYR A 138 18.75 3.37 -11.98
CA TYR A 138 18.51 2.96 -13.36
C TYR A 138 17.82 4.08 -14.15
N SER A 139 16.80 4.71 -13.56
CA SER A 139 16.09 5.85 -14.15
C SER A 139 17.04 7.00 -14.49
N ASP A 140 17.87 7.42 -13.53
CA ASP A 140 18.86 8.49 -13.74
C ASP A 140 19.82 8.19 -14.90
N LYS A 141 20.21 6.92 -15.06
CA LYS A 141 21.11 6.49 -16.14
C LYS A 141 20.42 6.53 -17.50
N VAL A 142 19.17 6.08 -17.58
CA VAL A 142 18.39 6.11 -18.82
C VAL A 142 18.14 7.55 -19.24
N GLU A 143 17.70 8.41 -18.32
CA GLU A 143 17.51 9.84 -18.61
C GLU A 143 18.81 10.53 -19.07
N ALA A 144 19.94 10.20 -18.45
CA ALA A 144 21.23 10.75 -18.86
C ALA A 144 21.68 10.27 -20.24
N GLN A 145 21.24 9.09 -20.68
CA GLN A 145 21.49 8.57 -22.03
C GLN A 145 20.57 9.20 -23.07
N GLU A 146 19.32 9.51 -22.72
CA GLU A 146 18.35 10.15 -23.63
C GLU A 146 18.63 11.65 -23.85
N LYS A 147 19.37 12.29 -22.93
CA LYS A 147 19.77 13.71 -23.03
C LYS A 147 21.10 13.93 -23.77
N GLN A 148 21.72 12.88 -24.33
CA GLN A 148 22.93 12.92 -25.17
C GLN A 148 22.59 12.73 -26.64
#